data_AF-A0A532CA31-F1
#
_entry.id   AF-A0A532CA31-F1
#
_cell.length_a   1.000
_cell.length_b   1.000
_cell.length_c   1.000
_cell.angle_alpha   90.00
_cell.angle_beta   90.00
_cell.angle_gamma   90.00
#
_symmetry.space_group_name_H-M   'P 1'
#
loop_
_entity.id
_entity.type
_entity.pdbx_description
1 polymer ?
#
loop_
_entity_poly.entity_id
_entity_poly.type
_entity_poly.pdbx_seq_one_letter_code
_entity_poly.pdbx_strand_id
1 'polypeptide(L)'
;MTEPITQKQPGSAGETKDPFLWLEDRTSKRALDWVHRQNEITVAELQGDPSYQTSFDTALDLMTAEDNIAVGAAINGYVYNFWQDRTNVLGLWRRTTVASYKTDKPEWQTIIDFDSLAAKEGVKWVFS
;
A
#
# COMPACT_ATOMS: atom_id res chain seq x y z
N MET A 1 -34.91 -11.51 -28.31
CA MET A 1 -33.54 -11.96 -27.98
C MET A 1 -32.63 -10.79 -28.23
N THR A 2 -32.16 -10.15 -27.16
CA THR A 2 -31.36 -8.92 -27.18
C THR A 2 -29.88 -9.30 -27.30
N GLU A 3 -29.30 -9.06 -28.46
CA GLU A 3 -27.86 -9.18 -28.68
C GLU A 3 -27.14 -7.92 -28.14
N PRO A 4 -25.97 -8.05 -27.49
CA PRO A 4 -25.22 -6.90 -26.99
C PRO A 4 -24.47 -6.23 -28.15
N ILE A 5 -24.70 -4.92 -28.31
CA ILE A 5 -23.96 -4.08 -29.25
C ILE A 5 -22.59 -3.75 -28.63
N THR A 6 -21.58 -4.58 -28.89
CA THR A 6 -20.18 -4.13 -28.73
C THR A 6 -19.82 -3.34 -29.97
N GLN A 7 -20.10 -2.03 -29.96
CA GLN A 7 -19.54 -1.11 -30.95
C GLN A 7 -18.03 -0.99 -30.71
N LYS A 8 -17.26 -1.69 -31.55
CA LYS A 8 -15.84 -1.41 -31.73
C LYS A 8 -15.74 -0.04 -32.39
N GLN A 9 -15.44 0.98 -31.60
CA GLN A 9 -15.26 2.35 -32.09
C GLN A 9 -14.08 2.38 -33.09
N PRO A 10 -14.29 2.79 -34.36
CA PRO A 10 -13.20 2.96 -35.28
C PRO A 10 -12.51 4.29 -34.98
N GLY A 11 -11.30 4.24 -34.43
CA GLY A 11 -10.44 5.42 -34.29
C GLY A 11 -10.12 5.97 -35.68
N SER A 12 -10.47 7.24 -35.91
CA SER A 12 -10.26 7.92 -37.18
C SER A 12 -8.77 8.01 -37.51
N ALA A 13 -8.45 7.71 -38.77
CA ALA A 13 -7.15 7.91 -39.38
C ALA A 13 -6.66 9.36 -39.20
N GLY A 14 -5.81 9.50 -38.20
CA GLY A 14 -5.02 10.66 -37.81
C GLY A 14 -4.00 10.14 -36.79
N GLU A 15 -3.39 8.99 -37.08
CA GLU A 15 -2.44 8.32 -36.20
C GLU A 15 -1.15 9.13 -36.06
N THR A 16 -1.12 10.07 -35.11
CA THR A 16 0.11 10.19 -34.33
C THR A 16 0.29 8.85 -33.64
N LYS A 17 1.07 7.96 -34.26
CA LYS A 17 1.46 6.67 -33.67
C LYS A 17 1.97 6.96 -32.26
N ASP A 18 1.25 6.50 -31.24
CA ASP A 18 1.67 6.68 -29.85
C ASP A 18 3.05 6.00 -29.69
N PRO A 19 4.14 6.76 -29.50
CA PRO A 19 5.47 6.18 -29.37
C PRO A 19 5.64 5.37 -28.08
N PHE A 20 4.68 5.45 -27.15
CA PHE A 20 4.69 4.84 -25.83
C PHE A 20 3.70 3.69 -25.67
N LEU A 21 2.98 3.28 -26.73
CA LEU A 21 1.99 2.18 -26.66
C LEU A 21 2.55 0.89 -26.02
N TRP A 22 3.85 0.61 -26.19
CA TRP A 22 4.53 -0.54 -25.61
C TRP A 22 4.66 -0.51 -24.08
N LEU A 23 4.43 0.64 -23.42
CA LEU A 23 4.37 0.75 -21.96
C LEU A 23 3.07 0.14 -21.39
N GLU A 24 2.03 -0.06 -22.21
CA GLU A 24 0.78 -0.70 -21.77
C GLU A 24 0.98 -2.20 -21.44
N ASP A 25 1.98 -2.84 -22.05
CA ASP A 25 2.40 -4.18 -21.65
C ASP A 25 3.29 -4.11 -20.39
N ARG A 26 2.60 -4.05 -19.25
CA ARG A 26 3.16 -3.86 -17.90
C ARG A 26 4.13 -4.95 -17.45
N THR A 27 4.16 -6.11 -18.11
CA THR A 27 5.06 -7.22 -17.75
C THR A 27 6.18 -7.43 -18.77
N SER A 28 6.16 -6.71 -19.89
CA SER A 28 7.22 -6.81 -20.90
C SER A 28 8.57 -6.36 -20.34
N LYS A 29 9.64 -7.05 -20.76
CA LYS A 29 11.02 -6.66 -20.41
C LYS A 29 11.31 -5.21 -20.80
N ARG A 30 10.82 -4.77 -21.97
CA ARG A 30 11.04 -3.41 -22.47
C ARG A 30 10.42 -2.37 -21.54
N ALA A 31 9.15 -2.55 -21.14
CA ALA A 31 8.44 -1.69 -20.20
C ALA A 31 9.15 -1.63 -18.85
N LEU A 32 9.48 -2.79 -18.27
CA LEU A 32 10.15 -2.87 -16.97
C LEU A 32 11.54 -2.22 -17.01
N ASP A 33 12.36 -2.49 -18.02
CA ASP A 33 13.68 -1.86 -18.18
C ASP A 33 13.57 -0.32 -18.25
N TRP A 34 12.52 0.20 -18.89
CA TRP A 34 12.29 1.64 -18.94
C TRP A 34 11.87 2.20 -17.59
N VAL A 35 10.95 1.54 -16.88
CA VAL A 35 10.53 1.93 -15.51
C VAL A 35 11.73 1.94 -14.57
N HIS A 36 12.59 0.92 -14.61
CA HIS A 36 13.79 0.87 -13.78
C HIS A 36 14.72 2.07 -14.03
N ARG A 37 14.96 2.43 -15.30
CA ARG A 37 15.75 3.63 -15.63
C ARG A 37 15.11 4.93 -15.13
N GLN A 38 13.79 5.06 -15.23
CA GLN A 38 13.11 6.24 -14.71
C GLN A 38 13.19 6.30 -13.18
N ASN A 39 12.99 5.17 -12.50
CA ASN A 39 13.12 5.07 -11.05
C ASN A 39 14.51 5.48 -10.58
N GLU A 40 15.58 5.00 -11.24
CA GLU A 40 16.97 5.37 -10.92
C GLU A 40 17.18 6.89 -10.99
N ILE A 41 16.70 7.54 -12.05
CA ILE A 41 16.79 9.00 -12.22
C ILE A 41 16.05 9.71 -11.07
N THR A 42 14.80 9.33 -10.81
CA THR A 42 13.98 10.02 -9.81
C THR A 42 14.44 9.77 -8.38
N VAL A 43 14.91 8.56 -8.07
CA VAL A 43 15.43 8.22 -6.74
C VAL A 43 16.72 8.99 -6.49
N ALA A 44 17.62 9.05 -7.47
CA ALA A 44 18.86 9.82 -7.34
C ALA A 44 18.58 11.33 -7.14
N GLU A 45 17.64 11.90 -7.89
CA GLU A 45 17.25 13.30 -7.73
C GLU A 45 16.65 13.57 -6.35
N LEU A 46 15.63 12.80 -5.95
CA LEU A 46 14.91 13.04 -4.70
C LEU A 46 15.74 12.74 -3.45
N GLN A 47 16.53 11.67 -3.46
CA GLN A 47 17.41 11.33 -2.34
C GLN A 47 18.71 12.15 -2.33
N GLY A 48 19.07 12.78 -3.45
CA GLY A 48 20.19 13.71 -3.55
C GLY A 48 19.90 15.08 -2.93
N ASP A 49 18.63 15.42 -2.71
CA ASP A 49 18.25 16.66 -2.03
C ASP A 49 18.75 16.66 -0.56
N PRO A 50 19.51 17.68 -0.11
CA PRO A 50 20.01 17.74 1.27
C PRO A 50 18.93 17.68 2.36
N SER A 51 17.68 18.04 2.05
CA SER A 51 16.54 17.98 2.96
C SER A 51 15.87 16.60 3.05
N TYR A 52 16.22 15.67 2.16
CA TYR A 52 15.58 14.36 2.08
C TYR A 52 15.68 13.58 3.39
N GLN A 53 16.89 13.43 3.93
CA GLN A 53 17.11 12.56 5.10
C GLN A 53 16.32 13.04 6.32
N THR A 54 16.34 14.34 6.61
CA THR A 54 15.58 14.91 7.73
C THR A 54 14.07 14.73 7.55
N SER A 55 13.57 14.90 6.32
CA SER A 55 12.15 14.72 6.01
C SER A 55 11.74 13.26 6.13
N PHE A 56 12.58 12.34 5.64
CA PHE A 56 12.38 10.90 5.75
C PHE A 56 12.34 10.45 7.21
N ASP A 57 13.32 10.85 8.01
CA ASP A 57 13.40 10.47 9.43
C ASP A 57 12.19 11.00 10.22
N THR A 58 11.80 12.25 9.97
CA THR A 58 10.60 12.84 10.58
C THR A 58 9.33 12.07 10.22
N ALA A 59 9.15 11.75 8.93
CA ALA A 59 8.00 10.99 8.48
C ALA A 59 8.00 9.57 9.08
N LEU A 60 9.16 8.90 9.11
CA LEU A 60 9.30 7.57 9.69
C LEU A 60 8.96 7.57 11.18
N ASP A 61 9.45 8.55 11.93
CA ASP A 61 9.16 8.68 13.36
C ASP A 61 7.67 8.86 13.62
N LEU A 62 7.00 9.71 12.85
CA LEU A 62 5.55 9.94 12.98
C LEU A 62 4.72 8.72 12.54
N MET A 63 5.06 8.10 11.41
CA MET A 63 4.33 6.94 10.88
C MET A 63 4.50 5.69 11.74
N THR A 64 5.55 5.63 12.56
CA THR A 64 5.84 4.50 13.45
C THR A 64 5.71 4.83 14.93
N ALA A 65 5.08 5.96 15.25
CA ALA A 65 4.88 6.40 16.63
C ALA A 65 3.97 5.42 17.40
N GLU A 66 4.43 5.01 18.58
CA GLU A 66 3.75 4.03 19.43
C GLU A 66 2.54 4.61 20.21
N ASP A 67 2.46 5.93 20.30
CA ASP A 67 1.38 6.68 20.95
C ASP A 67 0.23 7.05 20.00
N ASN A 68 0.26 6.53 18.77
CA ASN A 68 -0.83 6.68 17.81
C ASN A 68 -2.14 6.09 18.37
N ILE A 69 -3.24 6.82 18.18
CA ILE A 69 -4.57 6.36 18.60
C ILE A 69 -4.98 5.17 17.74
N ALA A 70 -5.26 4.03 18.37
CA ALA A 70 -5.71 2.80 17.72
C ALA A 70 -7.18 2.89 17.24
N VAL A 71 -7.48 3.82 16.33
CA VAL A 71 -8.81 4.03 15.76
C VAL A 71 -9.32 2.74 15.12
N GLY A 72 -10.57 2.37 15.40
CA GLY A 72 -11.14 1.12 14.93
C GLY A 72 -12.65 1.15 14.75
N ALA A 73 -13.17 0.13 14.08
CA ALA A 73 -14.60 -0.04 13.86
C ALA A 73 -15.23 -0.88 14.99
N ALA A 74 -16.31 -0.39 15.59
CA ALA A 74 -17.06 -1.10 16.63
C ALA A 74 -18.14 -2.00 15.99
N ILE A 75 -18.01 -3.33 16.16
CA ILE A 75 -18.90 -4.33 15.58
C ILE A 75 -19.15 -5.43 16.62
N ASN A 76 -20.43 -5.71 16.92
CA ASN A 76 -20.86 -6.82 17.79
C ASN A 76 -20.10 -6.91 19.14
N GLY A 77 -19.89 -5.77 19.81
CA GLY A 77 -19.23 -5.71 21.13
C GLY A 77 -17.70 -5.71 21.11
N TYR A 78 -17.08 -5.71 19.92
CA TYR A 78 -15.65 -5.59 19.73
C TYR A 78 -15.29 -4.31 18.95
N VAL A 79 -14.07 -3.84 19.14
CA VAL A 79 -13.42 -2.83 18.28
C VAL A 79 -12.35 -3.53 17.48
N TYR A 80 -12.40 -3.39 16.16
CA TYR A 80 -11.41 -3.92 15.22
C TYR A 80 -10.50 -2.80 14.75
N ASN A 81 -9.20 -3.04 14.81
CA ASN A 81 -8.17 -2.07 14.46
C ASN A 81 -7.12 -2.76 13.57
N PHE A 82 -6.60 -2.02 12.61
CA PHE A 82 -5.39 -2.37 11.89
C PHE A 82 -4.24 -1.53 12.45
N TRP A 83 -3.11 -2.16 12.74
CA TRP A 83 -2.01 -1.53 13.46
C TRP A 83 -0.69 -1.76 12.73
N GLN A 84 0.08 -0.69 12.54
CA GLN A 84 1.44 -0.74 12.01
C GLN A 84 2.35 0.08 12.91
N ASP A 85 3.57 -0.40 13.11
CA ASP A 85 4.61 0.27 13.89
C ASP A 85 6.00 -0.18 13.39
N ARG A 86 7.06 0.17 14.13
CA ARG A 86 8.45 -0.20 13.77
C ARG A 86 8.69 -1.71 13.69
N THR A 87 7.91 -2.50 14.43
CA THR A 87 8.05 -3.95 14.53
C THR A 87 7.05 -4.70 13.66
N ASN A 88 5.84 -4.16 13.50
CA ASN A 88 4.75 -4.70 12.69
C ASN A 88 4.62 -3.89 11.40
N VAL A 89 5.57 -4.06 10.48
CA VAL A 89 5.69 -3.22 9.28
C VAL A 89 4.58 -3.52 8.28
N LEU A 90 4.25 -4.79 8.05
CA LEU A 90 3.10 -5.19 7.24
C LEU A 90 1.78 -5.15 8.03
N GLY A 91 1.88 -5.20 9.36
CA GLY A 91 0.83 -4.80 10.28
C GLY A 91 0.07 -5.97 10.93
N LEU A 92 -0.76 -5.61 11.89
CA LEU A 92 -1.61 -6.51 12.65
C LEU A 92 -3.07 -6.14 12.43
N TRP A 93 -3.88 -7.10 11.99
CA TRP A 93 -5.32 -7.00 12.17
C TRP A 93 -5.70 -7.59 13.52
N ARG A 94 -6.24 -6.75 14.41
CA ARG A 94 -6.48 -7.08 15.81
C ARG A 94 -7.86 -6.60 16.26
N ARG A 95 -8.33 -7.15 17.37
CA ARG A 95 -9.57 -6.71 18.02
C ARG A 95 -9.45 -6.65 19.53
N THR A 96 -10.28 -5.86 20.17
CA THR A 96 -10.47 -5.86 21.62
C THR A 96 -11.95 -5.69 21.95
N THR A 97 -12.36 -5.96 23.20
CA THR A 97 -13.75 -5.69 23.60
C THR A 97 -13.98 -4.19 23.71
N VAL A 98 -15.21 -3.72 23.51
CA VAL A 98 -15.56 -2.30 23.69
C VAL A 98 -15.26 -1.81 25.11
N ALA A 99 -15.36 -2.69 26.12
CA ALA A 99 -14.99 -2.35 27.50
C ALA A 99 -13.49 -2.12 27.66
N SER A 100 -12.66 -3.00 27.12
CA SER A 100 -11.20 -2.89 27.17
C SER A 100 -10.68 -1.72 26.32
N TYR A 101 -11.31 -1.44 25.17
CA TYR A 101 -10.96 -0.30 24.32
C TYR A 101 -11.05 1.07 25.03
N LYS A 102 -11.88 1.17 26.08
CA LYS A 102 -12.09 2.41 26.84
C LYS A 102 -11.07 2.62 27.96
N THR A 103 -10.14 1.69 28.17
CA THR A 103 -9.07 1.83 29.15
C THR A 103 -7.83 2.45 28.51
N ASP A 104 -6.89 2.93 29.33
CA ASP A 104 -5.60 3.45 28.85
C ASP A 104 -4.73 2.38 28.18
N LYS A 105 -5.01 1.10 28.45
CA LYS A 105 -4.25 -0.05 27.93
C LYS A 105 -5.21 -1.14 27.47
N PRO A 106 -5.79 -1.02 26.27
CA PRO A 106 -6.66 -2.05 25.72
C PRO A 106 -5.90 -3.36 25.50
N GLU A 107 -6.55 -4.48 25.83
CA GLU A 107 -6.02 -5.82 25.60
C GLU A 107 -6.41 -6.28 24.20
N TRP A 108 -5.44 -6.21 23.28
CA TRP A 108 -5.64 -6.58 21.90
C TRP A 108 -5.42 -8.07 21.68
N GLN A 109 -6.36 -8.69 20.96
CA GLN A 109 -6.22 -10.02 20.39
C GLN A 109 -5.87 -9.88 18.90
N THR A 110 -4.68 -10.35 18.51
CA THR A 110 -4.29 -10.46 17.10
C THR A 110 -5.14 -11.51 16.40
N ILE A 111 -5.70 -11.15 15.24
CA ILE A 111 -6.46 -12.04 14.36
C ILE A 111 -5.55 -12.52 13.22
N ILE A 112 -4.84 -11.57 12.59
CA ILE A 112 -3.85 -11.84 11.54
C ILE A 112 -2.62 -10.96 11.80
N ASP A 113 -1.45 -11.60 11.77
CA ASP A 113 -0.15 -10.95 11.71
C ASP A 113 0.38 -11.09 10.27
N PHE A 114 0.45 -9.96 9.57
CA PHE A 114 0.84 -9.93 8.15
C PHE A 114 2.35 -10.07 7.96
N ASP A 115 3.16 -9.67 8.94
CA ASP A 115 4.61 -9.85 8.93
C ASP A 115 4.96 -11.35 9.05
N SER A 116 4.35 -12.05 10.00
CA SER A 116 4.47 -13.49 10.16
C SER A 116 3.96 -14.27 8.95
N LEU A 117 2.82 -13.84 8.37
CA LEU A 117 2.26 -14.47 7.17
C LEU A 117 3.20 -14.31 5.97
N ALA A 118 3.71 -13.10 5.74
CA ALA A 118 4.61 -12.82 4.63
C ALA A 118 5.94 -13.59 4.75
N ALA A 119 6.49 -13.69 5.96
CA ALA A 119 7.69 -14.48 6.21
C ALA A 119 7.48 -15.97 5.91
N LYS A 120 6.29 -16.51 6.22
CA LYS A 120 5.95 -17.91 5.98
C LYS A 120 5.76 -18.23 4.49
N GLU A 121 5.13 -17.32 3.74
CA GLU A 121 4.74 -17.58 2.36
C GLU A 121 5.71 -17.01 1.31
N GLY A 122 6.66 -16.16 1.74
CA GLY A 122 7.60 -15.51 0.84
C GLY A 122 6.96 -14.44 -0.06
N VAL A 123 5.77 -13.97 0.29
CA VAL A 123 5.01 -12.94 -0.44
C VAL A 123 4.58 -11.85 0.53
N LYS A 124 4.72 -10.58 0.14
CA LYS A 124 4.23 -9.46 0.95
C LYS A 124 2.71 -9.33 0.80
N TRP A 125 1.98 -9.66 1.85
CA TRP A 125 0.54 -9.42 1.94
C TRP A 125 0.27 -8.00 2.43
N VAL A 126 -0.63 -7.28 1.76
CA VAL A 126 -1.00 -5.91 2.09
C VAL A 126 -2.49 -5.87 2.44
N PHE A 127 -2.83 -5.16 3.51
CA PHE A 127 -4.19 -4.92 3.97
C PHE A 127 -4.66 -3.53 3.49
N SER A 128 -5.88 -3.43 2.91
CA SER A 128 -6.48 -2.20 2.37
C SER A 128 -7.97 -2.13 2.60
#